data_AF-A0A2J6SS81-F1
#
_entry.id   AF-A0A2J6SS81-F1
#
_cell.length_a   1.000
_cell.length_b   1.000
_cell.length_c   1.000
_cell.angle_alpha   90.00
_cell.angle_beta   90.00
_cell.angle_gamma   90.00
#
_symmetry.space_group_name_H-M   'P 1'
#
loop_
_entity.id
_entity.type
_entity.pdbx_description
1 polymer ?
#
loop_
_entity_poly.entity_id
_entity_poly.type
_entity_poly.pdbx_seq_one_letter_code
_entity_poly.pdbx_strand_id
1 'polypeptide(L)'
;MAPSVAQEVPSQESLQEIAELKLNRAFDPSQHTSYKYEHYLPVYDETTKFPPTEPFEFVDRGVKADQSKTHLLDPQNTGLEVTKLTPRIGTEIKGVQLSELTDIQKDELALLIAERGVVVFRGQDFKDIGVEKQKEFGSYFGRLHVHPVGAHVEGAIEFHNIYLGPGCNYLVYTESSQEYALHLQDQMHHVLVHYNHNPKRHDL
;
A
#
# COMPACT_ATOMS: atom_id res chain seq x y z
N MET A 1 -20.87 14.87 -31.12
CA MET A 1 -19.40 14.86 -31.30
C MET A 1 -18.85 16.03 -30.51
N ALA A 2 -18.42 15.79 -29.26
CA ALA A 2 -17.78 16.80 -28.42
C ALA A 2 -16.25 16.61 -28.47
N PRO A 3 -15.45 17.68 -28.45
CA PRO A 3 -14.03 17.61 -28.76
C PRO A 3 -13.22 17.02 -27.60
N SER A 4 -12.21 16.23 -27.96
CA SER A 4 -11.19 15.66 -27.07
C SER A 4 -10.35 16.78 -26.46
N VAL A 5 -10.45 16.98 -25.15
CA VAL A 5 -9.49 17.80 -24.40
C VAL A 5 -8.46 16.83 -23.82
N ALA A 6 -7.32 16.71 -24.50
CA ALA A 6 -6.14 16.15 -23.88
C ALA A 6 -5.74 17.11 -22.74
N GLN A 7 -5.80 16.64 -21.49
CA GLN A 7 -5.29 17.39 -20.35
C GLN A 7 -4.36 16.52 -19.52
N GLU A 8 -3.23 17.13 -19.20
CA GLU A 8 -2.01 16.55 -18.69
C GLU A 8 -2.16 16.02 -17.26
N VAL A 9 -1.41 14.96 -16.98
CA VAL A 9 -1.22 14.40 -15.63
C VAL A 9 -0.64 15.51 -14.72
N PRO A 10 -1.08 15.65 -13.46
CA PRO A 10 -0.54 16.67 -12.55
C PRO A 10 0.98 16.53 -12.44
N SER A 11 1.69 17.64 -12.65
CA SER A 11 3.16 17.70 -12.60
C SER A 11 3.68 17.57 -11.16
N GLN A 12 4.95 17.19 -10.99
CA GLN A 12 5.58 17.13 -9.66
C GLN A 12 5.54 18.49 -8.92
N GLU A 13 5.45 19.61 -9.64
CA GLU A 13 5.28 20.95 -9.05
C GLU A 13 3.88 21.14 -8.43
N SER A 14 2.83 20.58 -9.06
CA SER A 14 1.49 20.59 -8.46
C SER A 14 1.40 19.73 -7.19
N LEU A 15 2.28 18.73 -7.05
CA LEU A 15 2.45 17.95 -5.82
C LEU A 15 3.26 18.71 -4.75
N GLN A 16 4.06 19.70 -5.13
CA GLN A 16 4.79 20.57 -4.19
C GLN A 16 3.90 21.69 -3.63
N GLU A 17 2.94 22.23 -4.37
CA GLU A 17 1.95 23.20 -3.84
C GLU A 17 1.02 22.58 -2.76
N ILE A 18 0.82 21.26 -2.78
CA ILE A 18 0.15 20.48 -1.72
C ILE A 18 0.92 20.56 -0.38
N ALA A 19 2.19 21.00 -0.37
CA ALA A 19 2.97 21.13 0.86
C ALA A 19 2.56 22.29 1.78
N GLU A 20 1.73 23.24 1.33
CA GLU A 20 1.19 24.33 2.17
C GLU A 20 -0.20 24.01 2.75
N LEU A 21 -0.65 22.76 2.68
CA LEU A 21 -1.97 22.36 3.19
C LEU A 21 -2.02 22.35 4.72
N LYS A 22 -3.19 22.70 5.26
CA LYS A 22 -3.46 22.61 6.69
C LYS A 22 -3.69 21.14 7.07
N LEU A 23 -2.60 20.45 7.38
CA LEU A 23 -2.63 19.06 7.83
C LEU A 23 -2.97 18.99 9.33
N ASN A 24 -4.05 18.26 9.65
CA ASN A 24 -4.44 17.99 11.02
C ASN A 24 -3.76 16.70 11.49
N ARG A 25 -2.86 16.78 12.48
CA ARG A 25 -2.20 15.59 13.05
C ARG A 25 -3.21 14.70 13.76
N ALA A 26 -3.23 13.41 13.44
CA ALA A 26 -4.16 12.45 14.02
C ALA A 26 -3.64 11.78 15.31
N PHE A 27 -2.59 12.35 15.90
CA PHE A 27 -1.86 11.81 17.05
C PHE A 27 -1.42 12.92 18.01
N ASP A 28 -1.14 12.56 19.27
CA ASP A 28 -0.53 13.45 20.27
C ASP A 28 1.01 13.47 20.09
N PRO A 29 1.60 14.60 19.65
CA PRO A 29 3.05 14.68 19.40
C PRO A 29 3.90 14.38 20.65
N SER A 30 3.40 14.69 21.85
CA SER A 30 4.14 14.49 23.09
C SER A 30 4.39 13.00 23.40
N GLN A 31 3.55 12.12 22.87
CA GLN A 31 3.65 10.67 23.05
C GLN A 31 4.56 10.00 22.01
N HIS A 32 5.04 10.76 21.02
CA HIS A 32 5.79 10.21 19.88
C HIS A 32 7.19 10.82 19.67
N THR A 33 7.66 11.69 20.55
CA THR A 33 8.99 12.32 20.47
C THR A 33 10.16 11.32 20.36
N SER A 34 9.98 10.07 20.78
CA SER A 34 10.99 8.99 20.68
C SER A 34 10.59 7.86 19.74
N TYR A 35 9.48 7.99 19.00
CA TYR A 35 8.99 6.95 18.12
C TYR A 35 9.83 6.91 16.83
N LYS A 36 10.49 5.77 16.59
CA LYS A 36 11.41 5.57 15.45
C LYS A 36 10.80 5.95 14.09
N TYR A 37 9.48 5.77 13.92
CA TYR A 37 8.78 6.00 12.66
C TYR A 37 7.82 7.19 12.75
N GLU A 38 8.19 8.24 13.48
CA GLU A 38 7.37 9.46 13.63
C GLU A 38 6.93 10.08 12.30
N HIS A 39 7.80 9.99 11.27
CA HIS A 39 7.54 10.51 9.93
C HIS A 39 6.50 9.68 9.15
N TYR A 40 6.12 8.51 9.64
CA TYR A 40 5.00 7.73 9.10
C TYR A 40 3.71 7.99 9.85
N LEU A 41 3.66 8.88 10.85
CA LEU A 41 2.45 9.07 11.63
C LEU A 41 1.33 9.74 10.81
N PRO A 42 0.07 9.39 11.08
CA PRO A 42 -1.08 9.82 10.28
C PRO A 42 -1.34 11.33 10.37
N VAL A 43 -1.56 11.94 9.20
CA VAL A 43 -2.11 13.28 9.03
C VAL A 43 -3.42 13.23 8.25
N TYR A 44 -4.34 14.13 8.58
CA TYR A 44 -5.58 14.36 7.83
C TYR A 44 -5.45 15.60 6.97
N ASP A 45 -5.88 15.45 5.71
CA ASP A 45 -6.03 16.54 4.76
C ASP A 45 -7.52 16.69 4.43
N GLU A 46 -8.07 17.83 4.79
CA GLU A 46 -9.48 18.19 4.56
C GLU A 46 -9.65 19.08 3.32
N THR A 47 -8.55 19.41 2.66
CA THR A 47 -8.46 20.44 1.63
C THR A 47 -8.26 19.86 0.23
N THR A 48 -7.46 18.80 0.09
CA THR A 48 -7.22 18.17 -1.22
C THR A 48 -8.48 17.50 -1.74
N LYS A 49 -8.81 17.81 -2.98
CA LYS A 49 -9.90 17.18 -3.72
C LYS A 49 -9.34 16.54 -4.97
N PHE A 50 -9.66 15.27 -5.17
CA PHE A 50 -9.25 14.55 -6.37
C PHE A 50 -10.33 14.66 -7.44
N PRO A 51 -9.94 14.77 -8.72
CA PRO A 51 -10.89 14.58 -9.81
C PRO A 51 -11.44 13.15 -9.79
N PRO A 52 -12.57 12.89 -10.49
CA PRO A 52 -13.05 11.53 -10.72
C PRO A 52 -11.95 10.62 -11.25
N THR A 53 -12.01 9.34 -10.89
CA THR A 53 -11.04 8.35 -11.40
C THR A 53 -11.30 8.09 -12.87
N GLU A 54 -10.28 8.29 -13.69
CA GLU A 54 -10.33 7.96 -15.10
C GLU A 54 -9.89 6.50 -15.34
N PRO A 55 -10.53 5.80 -16.29
CA PRO A 55 -10.03 4.50 -16.75
C PRO A 55 -8.60 4.64 -17.28
N PHE A 56 -7.78 3.63 -17.02
CA PHE A 56 -6.43 3.53 -17.58
C PHE A 56 -6.17 2.08 -17.97
N GLU A 57 -5.31 1.88 -18.96
CA GLU A 57 -4.86 0.54 -19.34
C GLU A 57 -3.85 0.03 -18.32
N PHE A 58 -4.13 -1.14 -17.74
CA PHE A 58 -3.24 -1.82 -16.83
C PHE A 58 -2.72 -3.10 -17.50
N VAL A 59 -1.40 -3.27 -17.47
CA VAL A 59 -0.74 -4.50 -17.92
C VAL A 59 0.02 -5.08 -16.74
N ASP A 60 -0.39 -6.26 -16.31
CA ASP A 60 0.24 -6.92 -15.17
C ASP A 60 1.72 -7.25 -15.47
N ARG A 61 2.59 -6.96 -14.49
CA ARG A 61 4.03 -7.17 -14.61
C ARG A 61 4.41 -8.65 -14.72
N GLY A 62 3.61 -9.53 -14.13
CA GLY A 62 3.76 -10.98 -14.16
C GLY A 62 3.71 -11.57 -15.57
N VAL A 63 3.15 -10.86 -16.56
CA VAL A 63 3.21 -11.27 -17.97
C VAL A 63 4.64 -11.34 -18.51
N LYS A 64 5.56 -10.55 -17.93
CA LYS A 64 6.98 -10.52 -18.32
C LYS A 64 7.86 -11.51 -17.54
N ALA A 65 7.29 -12.16 -16.53
CA ALA A 65 8.02 -13.05 -15.64
C ALA A 65 8.45 -14.35 -16.33
N ASP A 66 9.58 -14.89 -15.87
CA ASP A 66 9.91 -16.29 -16.13
C ASP A 66 8.95 -17.19 -15.32
N GLN A 67 8.30 -18.14 -16.00
CA GLN A 67 7.36 -19.06 -15.35
C GLN A 67 8.01 -19.91 -14.24
N SER A 68 9.31 -20.19 -14.37
CA SER A 68 10.08 -20.95 -13.38
C SER A 68 10.35 -20.16 -12.09
N LYS A 69 10.26 -18.82 -12.15
CA LYS A 69 10.49 -17.90 -11.02
C LYS A 69 11.85 -18.12 -10.32
N THR A 70 12.86 -18.53 -11.08
CA THR A 70 14.16 -18.98 -10.54
C THR A 70 15.03 -17.84 -10.02
N HIS A 71 14.81 -16.60 -10.46
CA HIS A 71 15.56 -15.45 -9.94
C HIS A 71 15.06 -15.05 -8.55
N LEU A 72 13.76 -15.17 -8.29
CA LEU A 72 13.12 -14.88 -7.01
C LEU A 72 13.22 -16.07 -6.05
N LEU A 73 12.99 -17.28 -6.57
CA LEU A 73 12.93 -18.53 -5.81
C LEU A 73 14.15 -19.41 -6.12
N ASP A 74 15.34 -18.82 -6.06
CA ASP A 74 16.60 -19.50 -6.38
C ASP A 74 16.80 -20.73 -5.49
N PRO A 75 16.79 -21.96 -6.06
CA PRO A 75 17.03 -23.18 -5.30
C PRO A 75 18.42 -23.26 -4.66
N GLN A 76 19.37 -22.44 -5.12
CA GLN A 76 20.72 -22.38 -4.58
C GLN A 76 20.84 -21.45 -3.36
N ASN A 77 19.84 -20.60 -3.11
CA ASN A 77 19.81 -19.75 -1.93
C ASN A 77 19.49 -20.59 -0.69
N THR A 78 20.51 -20.91 0.11
CA THR A 78 20.38 -21.72 1.34
C THR A 78 19.61 -21.02 2.45
N GLY A 79 19.43 -19.70 2.38
CA GLY A 79 18.63 -18.92 3.32
C GLY A 79 17.16 -18.78 2.91
N LEU A 80 16.78 -19.22 1.71
CA LEU A 80 15.43 -19.12 1.19
C LEU A 80 14.54 -20.21 1.81
N GLU A 81 13.49 -19.79 2.51
CA GLU A 81 12.41 -20.70 2.93
C GLU A 81 11.10 -20.28 2.28
N VAL A 82 10.44 -21.21 1.58
CA VAL A 82 9.15 -20.98 0.92
C VAL A 82 8.12 -21.96 1.46
N THR A 83 7.06 -21.44 2.08
CA THR A 83 6.00 -22.25 2.69
C THR A 83 4.64 -21.87 2.12
N LYS A 84 3.87 -22.85 1.62
CA LYS A 84 2.48 -22.62 1.22
C LYS A 84 1.61 -22.47 2.46
N LEU A 85 0.92 -21.34 2.60
CA LEU A 85 0.02 -21.08 3.73
C LEU A 85 -1.24 -21.95 3.65
N THR A 86 -1.81 -22.07 2.45
CA THR A 86 -2.89 -23.02 2.14
C THR A 86 -2.62 -23.70 0.80
N PRO A 87 -3.33 -24.80 0.45
CA PRO A 87 -3.12 -25.47 -0.83
C PRO A 87 -3.26 -24.53 -2.05
N ARG A 88 -4.27 -23.65 -2.05
CA ARG A 88 -4.59 -22.79 -3.21
C ARG A 88 -4.12 -21.36 -3.08
N ILE A 89 -4.19 -20.78 -1.88
CA ILE A 89 -3.94 -19.36 -1.66
C ILE A 89 -2.82 -19.19 -0.64
N GLY A 90 -1.95 -18.21 -0.85
CA GLY A 90 -0.98 -17.81 0.14
C GLY A 90 0.34 -18.55 0.06
N THR A 91 1.43 -17.78 0.06
CA THR A 91 2.80 -18.25 0.18
C THR A 91 3.55 -17.37 1.16
N GLU A 92 4.24 -17.95 2.14
CA GLU A 92 5.19 -17.25 3.00
C GLU A 92 6.62 -17.46 2.49
N ILE A 93 7.41 -16.39 2.45
CA ILE A 93 8.81 -16.38 2.01
C ILE A 93 9.69 -15.75 3.11
N LYS A 94 10.80 -16.41 3.42
CA LYS A 94 11.91 -15.88 4.25
C LYS A 94 13.21 -15.92 3.46
N GLY A 95 14.17 -15.09 3.84
CA GLY A 95 15.50 -15.07 3.22
C GLY A 95 15.62 -14.22 1.96
N VAL A 96 14.61 -13.42 1.64
CA VAL A 96 14.57 -12.48 0.51
C VAL A 96 14.13 -11.12 1.03
N GLN A 97 14.84 -10.04 0.68
CA GLN A 97 14.45 -8.66 1.01
C GLN A 97 13.78 -8.00 -0.19
N LEU A 98 12.57 -7.44 0.02
CA LEU A 98 11.84 -6.71 -1.01
C LEU A 98 12.59 -5.48 -1.51
N SER A 99 13.38 -4.86 -0.62
CA SER A 99 14.20 -3.69 -0.88
C SER A 99 15.37 -3.94 -1.85
N GLU A 100 15.78 -5.19 -2.01
CA GLU A 100 16.94 -5.61 -2.81
C GLU A 100 16.52 -6.31 -4.11
N LEU A 101 15.21 -6.43 -4.37
CA LEU A 101 14.74 -7.12 -5.58
C LEU A 101 15.15 -6.37 -6.83
N THR A 102 15.74 -7.12 -7.75
CA THR A 102 15.92 -6.70 -9.14
C THR A 102 14.58 -6.65 -9.87
N ASP A 103 14.53 -5.94 -10.99
CA ASP A 103 13.32 -5.85 -11.79
C ASP A 103 12.83 -7.22 -12.29
N ILE A 104 13.75 -8.11 -12.67
CA ILE A 104 13.38 -9.49 -13.06
C ILE A 104 12.69 -10.22 -11.90
N GLN A 105 13.22 -10.09 -10.68
CA GLN A 105 12.62 -10.69 -9.49
C GLN A 105 11.27 -10.05 -9.12
N LYS A 106 11.08 -8.76 -9.37
CA LYS A 106 9.79 -8.08 -9.16
C LYS A 106 8.75 -8.55 -10.17
N ASP A 107 9.11 -8.75 -11.45
CA ASP A 107 8.21 -9.33 -12.43
C ASP A 107 7.83 -10.77 -12.01
N GLU A 108 8.78 -11.60 -11.58
CA GLU A 108 8.50 -12.94 -11.02
C GLU A 108 7.64 -12.92 -9.74
N LEU A 109 7.80 -11.90 -8.91
CA LEU A 109 6.96 -11.68 -7.74
C LEU A 109 5.52 -11.35 -8.15
N ALA A 110 5.31 -10.52 -9.16
CA ALA A 110 3.98 -10.24 -9.69
C ALA A 110 3.29 -11.52 -10.17
N LEU A 111 4.00 -12.38 -10.92
CA LEU A 111 3.48 -13.68 -11.34
C LEU A 111 3.14 -14.58 -10.15
N LEU A 112 4.00 -14.64 -9.13
CA LEU A 112 3.74 -15.44 -7.93
C LEU A 112 2.49 -14.94 -7.19
N ILE A 113 2.30 -13.62 -7.10
CA ILE A 113 1.10 -13.02 -6.50
C ILE A 113 -0.14 -13.38 -7.31
N ALA A 114 -0.10 -13.31 -8.64
CA ALA A 114 -1.21 -13.72 -9.50
C ALA A 114 -1.58 -15.20 -9.30
N GLU A 115 -0.59 -16.09 -9.21
CA GLU A 115 -0.81 -17.52 -8.99
C GLU A 115 -1.34 -17.87 -7.58
N ARG A 116 -0.96 -17.08 -6.56
CA ARG A 116 -1.16 -17.43 -5.13
C ARG A 116 -2.13 -16.52 -4.41
N GLY A 117 -2.55 -15.41 -5.01
CA GLY A 117 -3.40 -14.37 -4.42
C GLY A 117 -2.71 -13.50 -3.37
N VAL A 118 -1.97 -14.11 -2.44
CA VAL A 118 -1.21 -13.39 -1.40
C VAL A 118 0.18 -13.99 -1.19
N VAL A 119 1.18 -13.14 -1.03
CA VAL A 119 2.55 -13.52 -0.71
C VAL A 119 3.00 -12.71 0.50
N VAL A 120 3.56 -13.38 1.51
CA VAL A 120 3.99 -12.77 2.78
C VAL A 120 5.50 -12.91 2.89
N PHE A 121 6.20 -11.79 3.02
CA PHE A 121 7.63 -11.77 3.27
C PHE A 121 7.92 -11.54 4.75
N ARG A 122 8.82 -12.33 5.33
CA ARG A 122 9.22 -12.23 6.74
C ARG A 122 10.62 -11.63 6.88
N GLY A 123 10.89 -11.03 8.04
CA GLY A 123 12.20 -10.46 8.36
C GLY A 123 12.61 -9.30 7.47
N GLN A 124 11.64 -8.46 7.08
CA GLN A 124 11.87 -7.37 6.13
C GLN A 124 12.51 -6.13 6.76
N ASP A 125 13.51 -5.59 6.09
CA ASP A 125 14.03 -4.24 6.30
C ASP A 125 13.16 -3.17 5.62
N PHE A 126 12.15 -3.58 4.84
CA PHE A 126 11.31 -2.70 4.03
C PHE A 126 10.68 -1.53 4.81
N LYS A 127 10.42 -1.69 6.11
CA LYS A 127 9.95 -0.59 6.99
C LYS A 127 11.00 0.52 7.22
N ASP A 128 12.27 0.22 7.02
CA ASP A 128 13.44 1.04 7.32
C ASP A 128 14.03 1.73 6.06
N ILE A 129 13.57 1.39 4.85
CA ILE A 129 14.14 1.92 3.59
C ILE A 129 13.67 3.33 3.21
N GLY A 130 12.70 3.87 3.95
CA GLY A 130 12.12 5.20 3.72
C GLY A 130 11.00 5.23 2.69
N VAL A 131 10.18 6.28 2.78
CA VAL A 131 8.94 6.44 2.01
C VAL A 131 9.17 6.39 0.50
N GLU A 132 10.17 7.12 -0.01
CA GLU A 132 10.43 7.19 -1.45
C GLU A 132 10.78 5.83 -2.07
N LYS A 133 11.62 5.02 -1.40
CA LYS A 133 11.95 3.68 -1.89
C LYS A 133 10.75 2.72 -1.83
N GLN A 134 9.90 2.88 -0.83
CA GLN A 134 8.65 2.12 -0.76
C GLN A 134 7.67 2.54 -1.87
N LYS A 135 7.58 3.84 -2.20
CA LYS A 135 6.82 4.36 -3.35
C LYS A 135 7.35 3.80 -4.66
N GLU A 136 8.66 3.83 -4.85
CA GLU A 136 9.33 3.29 -6.04
C GLU A 136 9.00 1.80 -6.21
N PHE A 137 9.13 1.02 -5.14
CA PHE A 137 8.77 -0.39 -5.13
C PHE A 137 7.30 -0.61 -5.52
N GLY A 138 6.35 0.11 -4.90
CA GLY A 138 4.93 -0.03 -5.23
C GLY A 138 4.60 0.43 -6.66
N SER A 139 5.24 1.50 -7.13
CA SER A 139 5.03 2.06 -8.46
C SER A 139 5.49 1.13 -9.59
N TYR A 140 6.40 0.21 -9.28
CA TYR A 140 6.87 -0.81 -10.22
C TYR A 140 5.71 -1.68 -10.73
N PHE A 141 4.77 -2.00 -9.85
CA PHE A 141 3.63 -2.87 -10.16
C PHE A 141 2.47 -2.14 -10.82
N GLY A 142 2.49 -0.79 -10.83
CA GLY A 142 1.45 0.02 -11.44
C GLY A 142 1.31 1.38 -10.77
N ARG A 143 0.31 2.16 -11.23
CA ARG A 143 0.03 3.47 -10.66
C ARG A 143 -0.38 3.33 -9.18
N LEU A 144 0.30 4.07 -8.29
CA LEU A 144 -0.07 4.14 -6.89
C LEU A 144 -1.45 4.79 -6.72
N HIS A 145 -2.34 4.10 -6.02
CA HIS A 145 -3.67 4.60 -5.74
C HIS A 145 -3.66 5.49 -4.49
N VAL A 146 -4.15 6.73 -4.66
CA VAL A 146 -4.41 7.65 -3.55
C VAL A 146 -5.79 7.38 -2.99
N HIS A 147 -5.87 7.00 -1.72
CA HIS A 147 -7.14 6.72 -1.08
C HIS A 147 -7.89 8.04 -0.80
N PRO A 148 -9.17 8.20 -1.23
CA PRO A 148 -9.86 9.49 -1.18
C PRO A 148 -10.28 9.94 0.22
N VAL A 149 -10.22 9.04 1.22
CA VAL A 149 -10.71 9.28 2.58
C VAL A 149 -9.71 8.74 3.61
N GLY A 150 -9.53 9.44 4.72
CA GLY A 150 -8.75 8.96 5.86
C GLY A 150 -7.33 9.49 5.87
N ALA A 151 -6.54 9.00 6.82
CA ALA A 151 -5.22 9.52 7.08
C ALA A 151 -4.19 9.04 6.05
N HIS A 152 -3.19 9.88 5.81
CA HIS A 152 -2.02 9.56 5.00
C HIS A 152 -0.74 9.96 5.73
N VAL A 153 0.40 9.73 5.08
CA VAL A 153 1.72 10.16 5.57
C VAL A 153 2.03 11.54 5.02
N GLU A 154 2.49 12.46 5.86
CA GLU A 154 2.85 13.83 5.45
C GLU A 154 3.88 13.80 4.29
N GLY A 155 3.59 14.51 3.20
CA GLY A 155 4.41 14.51 1.98
C GLY A 155 4.25 13.27 1.09
N ALA A 156 3.45 12.26 1.49
CA ALA A 156 3.23 11.03 0.74
C ALA A 156 1.77 10.57 0.79
N ILE A 157 0.92 11.27 0.05
CA ILE A 157 -0.53 11.06 0.01
C ILE A 157 -0.96 9.69 -0.52
N GLU A 158 -0.08 8.99 -1.24
CA GLU A 158 -0.30 7.62 -1.69
C GLU A 158 -0.30 6.60 -0.55
N PHE A 159 0.31 6.93 0.59
CA PHE A 159 0.33 6.07 1.76
C PHE A 159 -0.97 6.22 2.53
N HIS A 160 -1.80 5.18 2.49
CA HIS A 160 -2.91 5.09 3.42
C HIS A 160 -2.41 4.55 4.76
N ASN A 161 -2.61 5.33 5.82
CA ASN A 161 -2.08 4.99 7.13
C ASN A 161 -3.13 4.26 7.98
N ILE A 162 -2.74 3.10 8.53
CA ILE A 162 -3.50 2.39 9.57
C ILE A 162 -2.66 2.40 10.84
N TYR A 163 -2.98 3.30 11.76
CA TYR A 163 -2.28 3.46 13.03
C TYR A 163 -3.21 3.19 14.22
N LEU A 164 -2.81 2.26 15.07
CA LEU A 164 -3.53 1.87 16.30
C LEU A 164 -2.56 1.86 17.49
N GLY A 165 -1.84 2.95 17.70
CA GLY A 165 -0.92 3.11 18.83
C GLY A 165 -1.41 4.06 19.92
N PRO A 166 -0.63 4.23 21.01
CA PRO A 166 -0.89 5.23 22.04
C PRO A 166 -1.06 6.62 21.44
N GLY A 167 -2.02 7.41 21.92
CA GLY A 167 -2.28 8.76 21.40
C GLY A 167 -3.00 8.78 20.04
N CYS A 168 -3.39 7.63 19.49
CA CYS A 168 -4.24 7.58 18.30
C CYS A 168 -5.66 8.06 18.63
N ASN A 169 -6.12 9.10 17.93
CA ASN A 169 -7.45 9.66 18.14
C ASN A 169 -8.58 8.71 17.70
N TYR A 170 -8.29 7.63 16.96
CA TYR A 170 -9.25 6.55 16.66
C TYR A 170 -9.65 5.75 17.89
N LEU A 171 -8.87 5.75 18.98
CA LEU A 171 -9.21 5.01 20.20
C LEU A 171 -10.02 5.86 21.19
N VAL A 172 -10.26 7.14 20.89
CA VAL A 172 -11.14 8.02 21.68
C VAL A 172 -12.60 7.72 21.29
N TYR A 173 -13.00 6.46 21.43
CA TYR A 173 -14.36 6.00 21.32
C TYR A 173 -14.81 5.62 22.73
N THR A 174 -15.90 6.24 23.18
CA THR A 174 -16.50 6.07 24.52
C THR A 174 -16.69 4.59 24.91
N GLU A 175 -16.79 4.28 26.20
CA GLU A 175 -17.01 2.91 26.74
C GLU A 175 -18.12 2.12 26.00
N SER A 176 -19.15 2.81 25.46
CA SER A 176 -20.25 2.21 24.68
C SER A 176 -19.82 1.53 23.36
N SER A 177 -18.69 1.93 22.79
CA SER A 177 -18.18 1.42 21.50
C SER A 177 -17.34 0.14 21.67
N GLN A 178 -16.79 -0.10 22.86
CA GLN A 178 -16.10 -1.34 23.19
C GLN A 178 -17.07 -2.53 23.29
N GLU A 179 -18.30 -2.31 23.76
CA GLU A 179 -19.35 -3.33 23.75
C GLU A 179 -19.83 -3.67 22.33
N TYR A 180 -19.86 -2.70 21.42
CA TYR A 180 -20.26 -2.92 20.01
C TYR A 180 -19.22 -3.72 19.21
N ALA A 181 -17.93 -3.55 19.51
CA ALA A 181 -16.85 -4.28 18.85
C ALA A 181 -16.88 -5.79 19.13
N LEU A 182 -17.49 -6.22 20.23
CA LEU A 182 -17.67 -7.65 20.56
C LEU A 182 -18.87 -8.28 19.83
N HIS A 183 -19.79 -7.49 19.28
CA HIS A 183 -21.04 -7.98 18.69
C HIS A 183 -21.00 -8.16 17.16
N LEU A 184 -19.96 -7.68 16.48
CA LEU A 184 -19.76 -7.87 15.04
C LEU A 184 -18.90 -9.13 14.77
N GLN A 185 -19.45 -10.30 15.12
CA GLN A 185 -18.93 -11.59 14.64
C GLN A 185 -19.48 -11.98 13.25
N ASP A 186 -20.12 -11.05 12.55
CA ASP A 186 -20.42 -11.22 11.13
C ASP A 186 -19.24 -10.63 10.33
N GLN A 187 -18.31 -11.49 9.91
CA GLN A 187 -17.12 -11.07 9.16
C GLN A 187 -17.54 -10.52 7.80
N MET A 188 -17.60 -9.19 7.69
CA MET A 188 -17.88 -8.51 6.42
C MET A 188 -16.64 -8.55 5.52
N HIS A 189 -16.60 -9.54 4.62
CA HIS A 189 -15.62 -9.58 3.54
C HIS A 189 -15.88 -8.45 2.56
N HIS A 190 -14.87 -7.63 2.29
CA HIS A 190 -14.97 -6.50 1.36
C HIS A 190 -13.70 -6.37 0.53
N VAL A 191 -13.85 -5.80 -0.67
CA VAL A 191 -12.74 -5.35 -1.51
C VAL A 191 -12.62 -3.84 -1.32
N LEU A 192 -11.39 -3.36 -1.07
CA LEU A 192 -11.14 -1.95 -0.80
C LEU A 192 -11.60 -1.07 -1.98
N VAL A 193 -12.36 -0.02 -1.68
CA VAL A 193 -12.76 1.04 -2.63
C VAL A 193 -13.66 0.55 -3.78
N HIS A 194 -14.44 -0.52 -3.57
CA HIS A 194 -15.36 -1.07 -4.59
C HIS A 194 -16.42 -0.08 -5.13
N TYR A 195 -16.70 1.01 -4.41
CA TYR A 195 -17.63 2.06 -4.85
C TYR A 195 -17.08 2.97 -5.96
N ASN A 196 -15.77 2.90 -6.24
CA ASN A 196 -15.12 3.73 -7.23
C ASN A 196 -15.21 3.09 -8.62
N HIS A 197 -15.32 3.88 -9.69
CA HIS A 197 -15.47 3.37 -11.06
C HIS A 197 -14.28 2.49 -11.49
N ASN A 198 -13.13 2.67 -10.84
CA ASN A 198 -11.98 1.78 -10.92
C ASN A 198 -11.46 1.49 -9.49
N PRO A 199 -11.88 0.40 -8.83
CA PRO A 199 -11.44 0.07 -7.47
C PRO A 199 -9.92 -0.20 -7.43
N LYS A 200 -9.31 -0.30 -6.24
CA LYS A 200 -7.89 -0.70 -6.16
C LYS A 200 -7.73 -2.07 -6.82
N ARG A 201 -7.04 -2.13 -7.95
CA ARG A 201 -6.80 -3.36 -8.70
C ARG A 201 -5.38 -3.87 -8.43
N HIS A 202 -5.28 -5.14 -8.11
CA HIS A 202 -4.16 -6.00 -8.49
C HIS A 202 -4.87 -7.06 -9.34
N ASP A 203 -5.00 -6.80 -10.64
CA ASP A 203 -5.76 -7.69 -11.52
C ASP A 203 -4.98 -9.00 -11.69
N LEU A 204 -5.65 -10.11 -11.42
CA LEU A 204 -5.15 -11.49 -11.51
C LEU A 204 -4.93 -11.93 -12.96
#